data_AF-A0A4R4J2Q9-F1
#
_entry.id   AF-A0A4R4J2Q9-F1
#
_cell.length_a   1.000
_cell.length_b   1.000
_cell.length_c   1.000
_cell.angle_alpha   90.00
_cell.angle_beta   90.00
_cell.angle_gamma   90.00
#
_symmetry.space_group_name_H-M   'P 1'
#
loop_
_entity.id
_entity.type
_entity.pdbx_description
1 polymer ?
#
loop_
_entity_poly.entity_id
_entity_poly.type
_entity_poly.pdbx_seq_one_letter_code
_entity_poly.pdbx_strand_id
1 'polypeptide(L)'
;MVWIGLAINVLTYVVLLVAIKVAGAGYFVLSYEEQHLVAKLSIFNALMLIFILLEVVNLFVILKAPKYAKISSFITACLFPFGAVYFLGCLLSIQRVALSPFYEYQYQAGNVTPDSAVYFVRDRYWKRMCILGCITLVMSMKGAMSICMMMTAMHCLSYRKTEGRYFFAETEGGFLLTPTALSKTIFLPYSCINRVEEREDSVLVAVNLNKRIDIVFSKKFVGRDDLIKVIKLLSQAALNNPNDNIITF
;
A
#
# COMPACT_ATOMS: atom_id res chain seq x y z
N MET A 1 -1.06 8.20 -9.33
CA MET A 1 0.07 7.43 -8.79
C MET A 1 0.32 6.14 -9.56
N VAL A 2 -0.63 5.18 -9.66
CA VAL A 2 -0.36 3.93 -10.43
C VAL A 2 0.03 4.19 -11.88
N TRP A 3 -0.75 5.02 -12.58
CA TRP A 3 -0.48 5.41 -13.97
C TRP A 3 0.87 6.11 -14.15
N ILE A 4 1.33 6.83 -13.13
CA ILE A 4 2.65 7.49 -13.14
C ILE A 4 3.75 6.42 -13.07
N GLY A 5 3.61 5.43 -12.18
CA GLY A 5 4.53 4.30 -12.10
C GLY A 5 4.57 3.49 -13.40
N LEU A 6 3.41 3.17 -13.98
CA LEU A 6 3.32 2.48 -15.26
C LEU A 6 3.99 3.29 -16.39
N ALA A 7 3.74 4.60 -16.45
CA ALA A 7 4.36 5.47 -17.45
C ALA A 7 5.89 5.52 -17.31
N ILE A 8 6.42 5.56 -16.08
CA ILE A 8 7.87 5.49 -15.82
C ILE A 8 8.43 4.14 -16.32
N ASN A 9 7.76 3.03 -16.04
CA ASN A 9 8.21 1.70 -16.49
C ASN A 9 8.20 1.59 -18.02
N VAL A 10 7.14 2.06 -18.68
CA VAL A 10 7.04 2.10 -20.16
C VAL A 10 8.12 3.00 -20.76
N LEU A 11 8.36 4.17 -20.19
CA LEU A 11 9.42 5.07 -20.66
C LEU A 11 10.79 4.43 -20.50
N THR A 12 11.06 3.77 -19.36
CA THR A 12 12.32 3.07 -19.10
C THR A 12 12.55 1.96 -20.13
N TYR A 13 11.50 1.19 -20.44
CA TYR A 13 11.53 0.18 -21.50
C TYR A 13 11.86 0.78 -22.88
N VAL A 14 11.20 1.89 -23.26
CA VAL A 14 11.44 2.54 -24.56
C VAL A 14 12.87 3.07 -24.67
N VAL A 15 13.37 3.74 -23.62
CA VAL A 15 14.75 4.25 -23.59
C VAL A 15 15.75 3.10 -23.71
N LEU A 16 15.52 2.00 -22.96
CA LEU A 16 16.39 0.82 -23.02
C LEU A 16 16.35 0.16 -24.41
N LEU A 17 15.18 0.04 -25.02
CA LEU A 17 15.02 -0.50 -26.37
C LEU A 17 15.79 0.34 -27.41
N VAL A 18 15.70 1.67 -27.33
CA VAL A 18 16.44 2.58 -28.22
C VAL A 18 17.95 2.40 -28.01
N ALA A 19 18.42 2.36 -26.76
CA ALA A 19 19.83 2.14 -26.45
C ALA A 19 20.35 0.80 -27.01
N ILE A 20 19.59 -0.28 -26.85
CA ILE A 20 19.94 -1.61 -27.41
C ILE A 20 19.99 -1.55 -28.93
N LYS A 21 19.05 -0.88 -29.60
CA LYS A 21 19.05 -0.75 -31.06
C LYS A 21 20.25 0.03 -31.58
N VAL A 22 20.59 1.14 -30.92
CA VAL A 22 21.77 1.96 -31.29
C VAL A 22 23.06 1.17 -31.09
N ALA A 23 23.23 0.50 -29.94
CA ALA A 23 24.39 -0.35 -29.68
C ALA A 23 24.45 -1.55 -30.64
N GLY A 24 23.30 -2.15 -30.96
CA GLY A 24 23.19 -3.29 -31.87
C GLY A 24 23.47 -2.96 -33.34
N ALA A 25 23.31 -1.70 -33.77
CA ALA A 25 23.65 -1.28 -35.14
C ALA A 25 25.16 -1.40 -35.42
N GLY A 26 26.00 -1.30 -34.38
CA GLY A 26 27.45 -1.48 -34.44
C GLY A 26 27.93 -2.81 -33.87
N TYR A 27 27.06 -3.83 -33.75
CA TYR A 27 27.34 -5.03 -32.96
C TYR A 27 28.67 -5.72 -33.28
N PHE A 28 29.02 -5.85 -34.56
CA PHE A 28 30.28 -6.49 -35.00
C PHE A 28 31.54 -5.66 -34.74
N VAL A 29 31.40 -4.36 -34.43
CA VAL A 29 32.49 -3.44 -34.10
C VAL A 29 32.71 -3.37 -32.59
N LEU A 30 31.74 -3.80 -31.79
CA LEU A 30 31.83 -3.86 -30.33
C LEU A 30 32.82 -4.93 -29.86
N SER A 31 33.44 -4.68 -28.71
CA SER A 31 34.23 -5.68 -27.98
C SER A 31 33.36 -6.84 -27.49
N TYR A 32 33.98 -7.99 -27.16
CA TYR A 32 33.25 -9.17 -26.68
C TYR A 32 32.43 -8.89 -25.41
N GLU A 33 32.94 -8.06 -24.50
CA GLU A 33 32.22 -7.67 -23.28
C GLU A 33 30.99 -6.81 -23.59
N GLU A 34 31.11 -5.86 -24.52
CA GLU A 34 30.01 -4.99 -24.96
C GLU A 34 28.94 -5.79 -25.71
N GLN A 35 29.33 -6.73 -26.58
CA GLN A 35 28.41 -7.67 -27.24
C GLN A 35 27.64 -8.49 -26.21
N HIS A 36 28.34 -9.01 -25.19
CA HIS A 36 27.71 -9.77 -24.11
C HIS A 36 26.74 -8.91 -23.27
N LEU A 37 27.08 -7.64 -23.02
CA LEU A 37 26.22 -6.68 -22.35
C LEU A 37 24.96 -6.38 -23.17
N VAL A 38 25.08 -6.13 -24.48
CA VAL A 38 23.94 -5.90 -25.39
C VAL A 38 23.00 -7.13 -25.41
N ALA A 39 23.54 -8.35 -25.46
CA ALA A 39 22.74 -9.57 -25.40
C ALA A 39 21.97 -9.70 -24.06
N LYS A 40 22.63 -9.42 -22.93
CA LYS A 40 21.98 -9.40 -21.60
C LYS A 40 20.89 -8.34 -21.49
N LEU A 41 21.16 -7.12 -21.97
CA LEU A 41 20.19 -6.04 -21.97
C LEU A 41 18.97 -6.37 -22.85
N SER A 42 19.18 -7.04 -23.99
CA SER A 42 18.09 -7.51 -24.85
C SER A 42 17.15 -8.49 -24.12
N ILE A 43 17.71 -9.49 -23.44
CA ILE A 43 16.93 -10.43 -22.61
C ILE A 43 16.19 -9.68 -21.50
N PHE A 44 16.88 -8.80 -20.79
CA PHE A 44 16.27 -7.99 -19.73
C PHE A 44 15.14 -7.11 -20.24
N ASN A 45 15.29 -6.50 -21.42
CA ASN A 45 14.28 -5.67 -22.05
C ASN A 45 13.05 -6.49 -22.48
N ALA A 46 13.23 -7.72 -22.96
CA ALA A 46 12.11 -8.63 -23.24
C ALA A 46 11.34 -9.01 -21.96
N LEU A 47 12.06 -9.27 -20.86
CA LEU A 47 11.43 -9.51 -19.56
C LEU A 47 10.65 -8.27 -19.08
N MET A 48 11.22 -7.06 -19.19
CA MET A 48 10.52 -5.82 -18.84
C MET A 48 9.19 -5.67 -19.58
N LEU A 49 9.13 -6.02 -20.88
CA LEU A 49 7.87 -5.98 -21.64
C LEU A 49 6.82 -6.92 -21.07
N ILE A 50 7.19 -8.17 -20.75
CA ILE A 50 6.30 -9.15 -20.12
C ILE A 50 5.76 -8.60 -18.80
N PHE A 51 6.61 -7.97 -18.00
CA PHE A 51 6.21 -7.41 -16.73
C PHE A 51 5.31 -6.16 -16.87
N ILE A 52 5.52 -5.30 -17.88
CA ILE A 52 4.59 -4.20 -18.19
C ILE A 52 3.21 -4.76 -18.54
N LEU A 53 3.13 -5.83 -19.33
CA LEU A 53 1.85 -6.47 -19.64
C LEU A 53 1.19 -7.04 -18.38
N LEU A 54 1.97 -7.67 -17.49
CA LEU A 54 1.47 -8.13 -16.18
C LEU A 54 1.01 -6.97 -15.28
N GLU A 55 1.66 -5.80 -15.33
CA GLU A 55 1.20 -4.60 -14.62
C GLU A 55 -0.18 -4.15 -15.11
N VAL A 56 -0.40 -4.14 -16.42
CA VAL A 56 -1.71 -3.84 -17.02
C VAL A 56 -2.76 -4.86 -16.56
N VAL A 57 -2.46 -6.16 -16.58
CA VAL A 57 -3.35 -7.21 -16.06
C VAL A 57 -3.64 -6.98 -14.57
N ASN A 58 -2.63 -6.64 -13.79
CA ASN A 58 -2.76 -6.38 -12.35
C ASN A 58 -3.68 -5.19 -12.06
N LEU A 59 -3.76 -4.18 -12.93
CA LEU A 59 -4.76 -3.10 -12.81
C LEU A 59 -6.20 -3.63 -12.85
N PHE A 60 -6.50 -4.60 -13.71
CA PHE A 60 -7.81 -5.25 -13.74
C PHE A 60 -8.07 -6.06 -12.46
N VAL A 61 -7.05 -6.74 -11.93
CA VAL A 61 -7.13 -7.47 -10.65
C VAL A 61 -7.45 -6.52 -9.49
N ILE A 62 -6.89 -5.30 -9.47
CA ILE A 62 -7.22 -4.30 -8.43
C ILE A 62 -8.72 -3.98 -8.42
N LEU A 63 -9.34 -3.86 -9.59
CA LEU A 63 -10.76 -3.51 -9.71
C LEU A 63 -11.68 -4.67 -9.32
N LYS A 64 -11.35 -5.90 -9.71
CA LYS A 64 -12.21 -7.08 -9.53
C LYS A 64 -11.93 -7.84 -8.23
N ALA A 65 -10.69 -7.91 -7.80
CA ALA A 65 -10.24 -8.75 -6.70
C ALA A 65 -9.09 -8.09 -5.89
N PRO A 66 -9.35 -6.96 -5.21
CA PRO A 66 -8.33 -6.16 -4.52
C PRO A 66 -7.54 -6.94 -3.45
N LYS A 67 -8.14 -8.01 -2.90
CA LYS A 67 -7.49 -8.91 -1.93
C LYS A 67 -6.23 -9.58 -2.49
N TYR A 68 -6.25 -9.99 -3.76
CA TYR A 68 -5.12 -10.66 -4.42
C TYR A 68 -4.17 -9.67 -5.08
N ALA A 69 -4.68 -8.48 -5.42
CA ALA A 69 -3.92 -7.46 -6.12
C ALA A 69 -2.68 -7.00 -5.35
N LYS A 70 -2.67 -7.05 -4.00
CA LYS A 70 -1.49 -6.63 -3.22
C LYS A 70 -0.26 -7.49 -3.51
N ILE A 71 -0.41 -8.82 -3.55
CA ILE A 71 0.70 -9.75 -3.80
C ILE A 71 1.15 -9.65 -5.26
N SER A 72 0.19 -9.63 -6.19
CA SER A 72 0.46 -9.47 -7.62
C SER A 72 1.19 -8.15 -7.93
N SER A 73 0.77 -7.04 -7.30
CA SER A 73 1.44 -5.72 -7.44
C SER A 73 2.86 -5.73 -6.89
N PHE A 74 3.11 -6.50 -5.81
CA PHE A 74 4.44 -6.63 -5.24
C PHE A 74 5.38 -7.38 -6.18
N ILE A 75 4.94 -8.53 -6.70
CA ILE A 75 5.74 -9.37 -7.60
C ILE A 75 6.11 -8.60 -8.87
N THR A 76 5.13 -7.92 -9.49
CA THR A 76 5.34 -7.13 -10.71
C THR A 76 6.31 -5.98 -10.49
N ALA A 77 6.22 -5.29 -9.35
CA ALA A 77 7.09 -4.17 -9.02
C ALA A 77 8.55 -4.57 -8.70
N CYS A 78 8.80 -5.75 -8.15
CA CYS A 78 10.15 -6.15 -7.72
C CYS A 78 11.17 -6.21 -8.86
N LEU A 79 10.72 -6.30 -10.11
CA LEU A 79 11.56 -6.48 -11.29
C LEU A 79 11.90 -5.18 -12.02
N PHE A 80 11.25 -4.08 -11.66
CA PHE A 80 11.59 -2.76 -12.19
C PHE A 80 12.47 -1.99 -11.20
N PRO A 81 13.50 -1.27 -11.69
CA PRO A 81 14.30 -0.39 -10.85
C PRO A 81 13.44 0.70 -10.17
N PHE A 82 12.36 1.15 -10.82
CA PHE A 82 11.40 2.12 -10.29
C PHE A 82 10.06 1.51 -9.86
N GLY A 83 9.99 0.19 -9.71
CA GLY A 83 8.74 -0.51 -9.37
C GLY A 83 8.13 -0.08 -8.04
N ALA A 84 8.91 0.52 -7.14
CA ALA A 84 8.40 1.11 -5.91
C ALA A 84 7.31 2.18 -6.16
N VAL A 85 7.44 3.00 -7.21
CA VAL A 85 6.45 4.04 -7.54
C VAL A 85 5.14 3.39 -8.00
N TYR A 86 5.23 2.38 -8.86
CA TYR A 86 4.09 1.60 -9.31
C TYR A 86 3.41 0.89 -8.13
N PHE A 87 4.17 0.18 -7.31
CA PHE A 87 3.64 -0.55 -6.15
C PHE A 87 2.94 0.37 -5.14
N LEU A 88 3.54 1.52 -4.81
CA LEU A 88 2.91 2.50 -3.92
C LEU A 88 1.61 3.03 -4.52
N GLY A 89 1.59 3.27 -5.83
CA GLY A 89 0.37 3.55 -6.57
C GLY A 89 -0.68 2.45 -6.36
N CYS A 90 -0.30 1.18 -6.56
CA CYS A 90 -1.22 0.05 -6.45
C CYS A 90 -1.78 -0.07 -5.04
N LEU A 91 -0.97 0.09 -4.00
CA LEU A 91 -1.42 0.07 -2.61
C LEU A 91 -2.47 1.16 -2.35
N LEU A 92 -2.24 2.38 -2.84
CA LEU A 92 -3.21 3.48 -2.71
C LEU A 92 -4.52 3.16 -3.45
N SER A 93 -4.44 2.61 -4.66
CA SER A 93 -5.63 2.23 -5.43
C SER A 93 -6.41 1.08 -4.78
N ILE A 94 -5.72 0.06 -4.27
CA ILE A 94 -6.35 -1.07 -3.55
C ILE A 94 -7.11 -0.55 -2.33
N GLN A 95 -6.48 0.31 -1.52
CA GLN A 95 -7.12 0.91 -0.35
C GLN A 95 -8.32 1.77 -0.75
N ARG A 96 -8.21 2.54 -1.84
CA ARG A 96 -9.32 3.38 -2.35
C ARG A 96 -10.50 2.54 -2.80
N VAL A 97 -10.27 1.45 -3.53
CA VAL A 97 -11.32 0.53 -3.98
C VAL A 97 -11.94 -0.21 -2.79
N ALA A 98 -11.12 -0.76 -1.90
CA ALA A 98 -11.58 -1.50 -0.72
C ALA A 98 -12.44 -0.64 0.22
N LEU A 99 -12.09 0.65 0.37
CA LEU A 99 -12.79 1.59 1.25
C LEU A 99 -13.80 2.46 0.50
N SER A 100 -14.05 2.22 -0.78
CA SER A 100 -15.03 2.98 -1.57
C SER A 100 -16.45 3.01 -0.97
N PRO A 101 -16.96 1.97 -0.28
CA PRO A 101 -18.31 2.01 0.30
C PRO A 101 -18.46 2.93 1.50
N PHE A 102 -17.36 3.41 2.09
CA PHE A 102 -17.40 4.26 3.28
C PHE A 102 -17.33 5.73 2.93
N TYR A 103 -18.06 6.54 3.70
CA TYR A 103 -17.92 7.99 3.67
C TYR A 103 -16.50 8.39 4.06
N GLU A 104 -15.86 9.20 3.21
CA GLU A 104 -14.53 9.72 3.47
C GLU A 104 -14.63 10.97 4.34
N TYR A 105 -14.07 10.90 5.54
CA TYR A 105 -14.00 12.06 6.40
C TYR A 105 -12.83 12.94 5.94
N GLN A 106 -13.14 14.15 5.47
CA GLN A 106 -12.13 15.14 5.14
C GLN A 106 -11.75 15.93 6.39
N TYR A 107 -10.48 15.83 6.79
CA TYR A 107 -9.94 16.66 7.85
C TYR A 107 -9.93 18.13 7.39
N GLN A 108 -10.85 18.93 7.91
CA GLN A 108 -10.83 20.38 7.70
C GLN A 108 -9.94 21.01 8.78
N ALA A 109 -8.99 21.85 8.35
CA ALA A 109 -8.14 22.60 9.25
C ALA A 109 -9.03 23.53 10.11
N GLY A 110 -9.15 23.21 11.40
CA GLY A 110 -10.05 23.90 12.32
C GLY A 110 -11.06 23.00 13.03
N ASN A 111 -11.21 21.73 12.61
CA ASN A 111 -12.05 20.78 13.35
C ASN A 111 -11.44 20.49 14.72
N VAL A 112 -12.27 20.57 15.76
CA VAL A 112 -11.94 20.20 17.12
C VAL A 112 -11.41 18.77 17.11
N THR A 113 -10.18 18.58 17.61
CA THR A 113 -9.63 17.23 17.81
C THR A 113 -10.59 16.45 18.68
N PRO A 114 -11.11 15.30 18.22
CA PRO A 114 -11.99 14.49 19.07
C PRO A 114 -11.28 14.12 20.37
N ASP A 115 -11.97 14.26 21.50
CA ASP A 115 -11.38 14.14 22.84
C ASP A 115 -10.70 12.77 23.10
N SER A 116 -11.05 11.74 22.32
CA SER A 116 -10.53 10.37 22.43
C SER A 116 -9.65 9.93 21.26
N ALA A 117 -9.11 10.86 20.46
CA ALA A 117 -8.32 10.54 19.28
C ALA A 117 -7.02 9.77 19.61
N VAL A 118 -6.84 8.64 18.94
CA VAL A 118 -5.63 7.81 18.96
C VAL A 118 -4.84 8.06 17.67
N TYR A 119 -3.54 8.28 17.81
CA TYR A 119 -2.65 8.58 16.69
C TYR A 119 -1.74 7.40 16.32
N PHE A 120 -1.21 7.43 15.10
CA PHE A 120 -0.16 6.50 14.70
C PHE A 120 1.15 6.80 15.44
N VAL A 121 1.85 5.76 15.88
CA VAL A 121 3.18 5.88 16.47
C VAL A 121 4.20 6.10 15.35
N ARG A 122 4.36 7.36 14.95
CA ARG A 122 5.18 7.78 13.80
C ARG A 122 6.63 7.31 13.87
N ASP A 123 7.21 7.29 15.07
CA ASP A 123 8.58 6.81 15.33
C ASP A 123 8.80 5.36 14.86
N ARG A 124 7.78 4.49 14.91
CA ARG A 124 7.91 3.11 14.42
C ARG A 124 8.08 3.04 12.90
N TYR A 125 7.47 3.97 12.14
CA TYR A 125 7.69 4.07 10.70
C TYR A 125 9.10 4.56 10.38
N TRP A 126 9.58 5.56 11.13
CA TRP A 126 10.95 6.08 11.01
C TRP A 126 12.00 5.01 11.27
N LYS A 127 11.89 4.28 12.39
CA LYS A 127 12.81 3.19 12.74
C LYS A 127 12.86 2.11 11.66
N ARG A 128 11.70 1.68 11.15
CA ARG A 128 11.65 0.68 10.06
C ARG A 128 12.24 1.21 8.75
N MET A 129 11.97 2.46 8.40
CA MET A 129 12.58 3.12 7.25
C MET A 129 14.12 3.14 7.38
N CYS A 130 14.66 3.50 8.54
CA CYS A 130 16.11 3.53 8.77
C CYS A 130 16.73 2.13 8.64
N ILE A 131 16.15 1.12 9.29
CA ILE A 131 16.64 -0.27 9.23
C ILE A 131 16.65 -0.78 7.77
N LEU A 132 15.53 -0.63 7.07
CA LEU A 132 15.42 -1.09 5.67
C LEU A 132 16.31 -0.27 4.73
N GLY A 133 16.51 1.02 4.99
CA GLY A 133 17.45 1.87 4.26
C GLY A 133 18.89 1.38 4.42
N CYS A 134 19.33 1.09 5.65
CA CYS A 134 20.65 0.52 5.90
C CYS A 134 20.82 -0.84 5.21
N ILE A 135 19.82 -1.73 5.28
CA ILE A 135 19.84 -3.01 4.58
C ILE A 135 19.93 -2.81 3.06
N THR A 136 19.18 -1.83 2.51
CA THR A 136 19.23 -1.50 1.08
C THR A 136 20.64 -1.09 0.66
N LEU A 137 21.30 -0.25 1.45
CA LEU A 137 22.66 0.22 1.17
C LEU A 137 23.67 -0.95 1.16
N VAL A 138 23.55 -1.89 2.10
CA VAL A 138 24.38 -3.11 2.13
C VAL A 138 24.07 -4.05 0.96
N MET A 139 22.78 -4.26 0.66
CA MET A 139 22.33 -5.13 -0.44
C MET A 139 22.62 -4.56 -1.83
N SER A 140 22.89 -3.27 -1.93
CA SER A 140 23.37 -2.62 -3.16
C SER A 140 24.66 -3.26 -3.67
N MET A 141 25.45 -3.86 -2.77
CA MET A 141 26.67 -4.60 -3.12
C MET A 141 26.38 -6.03 -3.64
N LYS A 142 25.13 -6.53 -3.56
CA LYS A 142 24.75 -7.93 -3.84
C LYS A 142 23.52 -8.14 -4.75
N GLY A 143 22.93 -7.07 -5.32
CA GLY A 143 21.92 -7.18 -6.39
C GLY A 143 20.45 -7.38 -5.97
N ALA A 144 20.13 -7.47 -4.67
CA ALA A 144 18.75 -7.61 -4.17
C ALA A 144 18.09 -6.27 -3.74
N MET A 145 18.49 -5.17 -4.37
CA MET A 145 18.22 -3.79 -3.92
C MET A 145 16.74 -3.38 -4.06
N SER A 146 16.02 -3.89 -5.07
CA SER A 146 14.68 -3.40 -5.44
C SER A 146 13.62 -3.60 -4.33
N ILE A 147 13.62 -4.77 -3.68
CA ILE A 147 12.67 -5.09 -2.60
C ILE A 147 12.90 -4.17 -1.39
N CYS A 148 14.17 -4.01 -0.99
CA CYS A 148 14.51 -3.20 0.18
C CYS A 148 14.23 -1.71 -0.09
N MET A 149 14.51 -1.21 -1.30
CA MET A 149 14.12 0.14 -1.72
C MET A 149 12.60 0.34 -1.66
N MET A 150 11.83 -0.62 -2.16
CA MET A 150 10.37 -0.53 -2.16
C MET A 150 9.77 -0.49 -0.75
N MET A 151 10.28 -1.34 0.15
CA MET A 151 9.85 -1.34 1.55
C MET A 151 10.26 -0.05 2.27
N THR A 152 11.46 0.46 2.01
CA THR A 152 11.94 1.74 2.53
C THR A 152 11.06 2.90 2.06
N ALA A 153 10.75 2.96 0.76
CA ALA A 153 9.88 3.97 0.18
C ALA A 153 8.45 3.92 0.76
N MET A 154 7.92 2.72 1.00
CA MET A 154 6.62 2.55 1.68
C MET A 154 6.62 3.13 3.09
N HIS A 155 7.63 2.83 3.89
CA HIS A 155 7.72 3.34 5.25
C HIS A 155 7.99 4.84 5.29
N CYS A 156 8.78 5.38 4.35
CA CYS A 156 8.98 6.82 4.19
C CYS A 156 7.66 7.55 3.87
N LEU A 157 6.90 7.05 2.88
CA LEU A 157 5.61 7.63 2.54
C LEU A 157 4.62 7.53 3.70
N SER A 158 4.62 6.41 4.42
CA SER A 158 3.78 6.21 5.60
C SER A 158 4.13 7.16 6.74
N TYR A 159 5.42 7.39 6.99
CA TYR A 159 5.90 8.38 7.97
C TYR A 159 5.37 9.78 7.65
N ARG A 160 5.50 10.22 6.39
CA ARG A 160 5.00 11.52 5.95
C ARG A 160 3.48 11.63 6.04
N LYS A 161 2.76 10.58 5.63
CA LYS A 161 1.29 10.57 5.63
C LYS A 161 0.66 10.44 7.01
N THR A 162 1.40 10.04 8.04
CA THR A 162 0.84 9.88 9.39
C THR A 162 0.97 11.12 10.26
N GLU A 163 1.64 12.16 9.78
CA GLU A 163 1.74 13.44 10.47
C GLU A 163 0.36 14.06 10.67
N GLY A 164 0.00 14.31 11.94
CA GLY A 164 -1.29 14.90 12.33
C GLY A 164 -2.53 14.04 12.05
N ARG A 165 -2.37 12.81 11.54
CA ARG A 165 -3.50 11.92 11.22
C ARG A 165 -3.77 10.97 12.37
N TYR A 166 -5.03 10.93 12.80
CA TYR A 166 -5.51 9.96 13.77
C TYR A 166 -5.68 8.59 13.11
N PHE A 167 -5.31 7.57 13.87
CA PHE A 167 -5.61 6.18 13.58
C PHE A 167 -7.08 5.87 13.90
N PHE A 168 -7.57 6.36 15.04
CA PHE A 168 -8.93 6.14 15.51
C PHE A 168 -9.40 7.38 16.26
N ALA A 169 -10.69 7.70 16.15
CA ALA A 169 -11.33 8.69 17.01
C ALA A 169 -12.80 8.33 17.20
N GLU A 170 -13.33 8.59 18.39
CA GLU A 170 -14.77 8.50 18.63
C GLU A 170 -15.45 9.82 18.30
N THR A 171 -16.64 9.74 17.71
CA THR A 171 -17.44 10.89 17.27
C THR A 171 -18.92 10.64 17.56
N GLU A 172 -19.74 11.67 17.47
CA GLU A 172 -21.19 11.50 17.59
C GLU A 172 -21.70 10.55 16.49
N GLY A 173 -22.29 9.43 16.91
CA GLY A 173 -22.90 8.44 16.00
C GLY A 173 -21.94 7.39 15.41
N GLY A 174 -20.63 7.45 15.69
CA GLY A 174 -19.72 6.40 15.24
C GLY A 174 -18.24 6.69 15.48
N PHE A 175 -17.40 5.99 14.73
CA PHE A 175 -15.95 6.09 14.81
C PHE A 175 -15.36 6.62 13.52
N LEU A 176 -14.31 7.43 13.64
CA LEU A 176 -13.40 7.69 12.54
C LEU A 176 -12.24 6.70 12.62
N LEU A 177 -11.98 5.98 11.53
CA LEU A 177 -10.91 4.99 11.45
C LEU A 177 -10.04 5.26 10.24
N THR A 178 -8.72 5.20 10.45
CA THR A 178 -7.73 5.19 9.39
C THR A 178 -7.05 3.81 9.43
N PRO A 179 -7.50 2.81 8.65
CA PRO A 179 -7.02 1.43 8.78
C PRO A 179 -5.50 1.27 8.57
N THR A 180 -4.90 2.07 7.70
CA THR A 180 -3.47 2.06 7.41
C THR A 180 -2.95 3.46 7.14
N ALA A 181 -1.65 3.69 7.27
CA ALA A 181 -1.03 4.99 6.93
C ALA A 181 -1.31 5.47 5.49
N LEU A 182 -1.61 4.56 4.57
CA LEU A 182 -1.87 4.86 3.17
C LEU A 182 -3.36 4.98 2.84
N SER A 183 -4.26 4.57 3.73
CA SER A 183 -5.69 4.64 3.49
C SER A 183 -6.25 6.06 3.72
N LYS A 184 -7.45 6.26 3.18
CA LYS A 184 -8.30 7.37 3.62
C LYS A 184 -8.81 7.10 5.04
N THR A 185 -9.25 8.16 5.69
CA THR A 185 -9.98 8.09 6.95
C THR A 185 -11.44 7.90 6.62
N ILE A 186 -12.05 6.89 7.23
CA ILE A 186 -13.44 6.50 7.01
C ILE A 186 -14.27 6.73 8.25
N PHE A 187 -15.53 7.11 8.06
CA PHE A 187 -16.53 7.10 9.12
C PHE A 187 -17.19 5.71 9.18
N LEU A 188 -17.23 5.13 10.38
CA LEU A 188 -17.91 3.88 10.71
C LEU A 188 -19.04 4.18 11.71
N PRO A 189 -20.31 4.14 11.28
CA PRO A 189 -21.43 4.15 12.21
C PRO A 189 -21.33 3.01 13.22
N TYR A 190 -21.74 3.24 14.48
CA TYR A 190 -21.75 2.17 15.48
C TYR A 190 -22.52 0.95 15.00
N SER A 191 -23.67 1.18 14.35
CA SER A 191 -24.62 0.16 13.91
C SER A 191 -24.10 -0.77 12.81
N CYS A 192 -23.04 -0.39 12.07
CA CYS A 192 -22.52 -1.23 10.99
C CYS A 192 -21.48 -2.24 11.45
N ILE A 193 -21.03 -2.18 12.71
CA ILE A 193 -19.99 -3.05 13.24
C ILE A 193 -20.63 -4.32 13.77
N ASN A 194 -20.29 -5.47 13.18
CA ASN A 194 -20.90 -6.76 13.53
C ASN A 194 -19.96 -7.62 14.37
N ARG A 195 -18.66 -7.60 14.06
CA ARG A 195 -17.68 -8.44 14.73
C ARG A 195 -16.31 -7.78 14.76
N VAL A 196 -15.65 -7.93 15.90
CA VAL A 196 -14.24 -7.59 16.06
C VAL A 196 -13.50 -8.86 16.44
N GLU A 197 -12.45 -9.16 15.69
CA GLU A 197 -11.59 -10.33 15.93
C GLU A 197 -10.15 -9.86 16.07
N GLU A 198 -9.61 -10.06 17.26
CA GLU A 198 -8.20 -9.84 17.52
C GLU A 198 -7.40 -11.05 17.02
N ARG A 199 -6.45 -10.82 16.11
CA ARG A 199 -5.50 -11.81 15.61
C ARG A 199 -4.12 -11.52 16.17
N GLU A 200 -3.14 -12.38 15.95
CA GLU A 200 -1.78 -12.20 16.49
C GLU A 200 -1.19 -10.81 16.15
N ASP A 201 -1.16 -10.45 14.86
CA ASP A 201 -0.50 -9.25 14.34
C ASP A 201 -1.45 -8.12 13.89
N SER A 202 -2.75 -8.39 13.88
CA SER A 202 -3.77 -7.53 13.30
C SER A 202 -5.09 -7.63 14.05
N VAL A 203 -5.99 -6.69 13.76
CA VAL A 203 -7.38 -6.75 14.20
C VAL A 203 -8.23 -6.70 12.94
N LEU A 204 -9.22 -7.59 12.88
CA LEU A 204 -10.25 -7.61 11.85
C LEU A 204 -11.54 -7.04 12.43
N VAL A 205 -12.10 -6.05 11.74
CA VAL A 205 -13.42 -5.49 12.02
C VAL A 205 -14.31 -5.83 10.83
N ALA A 206 -15.25 -6.74 11.05
CA ALA A 206 -16.26 -7.08 10.05
C ALA A 206 -17.43 -6.10 10.19
N VAL A 207 -17.77 -5.45 9.07
CA VAL A 207 -18.87 -4.51 8.99
C VAL A 207 -19.86 -4.90 7.90
N ASN A 208 -21.14 -4.64 8.13
CA ASN A 208 -22.19 -4.83 7.15
C ASN A 208 -22.68 -3.48 6.61
N LEU A 209 -22.25 -3.17 5.38
CA LEU A 209 -22.57 -1.94 4.65
C LEU A 209 -22.96 -2.31 3.23
N ASN A 210 -24.26 -2.50 2.96
CA ASN A 210 -24.83 -3.13 1.75
C ASN A 210 -24.34 -4.57 1.46
N LYS A 211 -23.15 -4.93 1.92
CA LYS A 211 -22.45 -6.20 1.83
C LYS A 211 -21.51 -6.34 3.02
N ARG A 212 -21.07 -7.56 3.30
CA ARG A 212 -20.03 -7.81 4.30
C ARG A 212 -18.68 -7.29 3.82
N ILE A 213 -18.03 -6.46 4.63
CA ILE A 213 -16.72 -5.89 4.37
C ILE A 213 -15.83 -6.15 5.59
N ASP A 214 -14.65 -6.72 5.36
CA ASP A 214 -13.66 -6.93 6.41
C ASP A 214 -12.61 -5.81 6.34
N ILE A 215 -12.52 -5.01 7.41
CA ILE A 215 -11.47 -4.00 7.59
C ILE A 215 -10.38 -4.62 8.44
N VAL A 216 -9.14 -4.57 7.97
CA VAL A 216 -7.98 -5.11 8.69
C VAL A 216 -6.97 -4.02 8.93
N PHE A 217 -6.58 -3.83 10.19
CA PHE A 217 -5.49 -2.93 10.59
C PHE A 217 -4.44 -3.65 11.43
N SER A 218 -3.20 -3.14 11.38
CA SER A 218 -2.08 -3.75 12.09
C SER A 218 -1.90 -3.15 13.49
N LYS A 219 -1.60 -4.01 14.46
CA LYS A 219 -1.24 -3.61 15.82
C LYS A 219 0.12 -2.91 15.92
N LYS A 220 0.98 -3.11 14.91
CA LYS A 220 2.40 -2.72 14.94
C LYS A 220 2.64 -1.22 15.01
N PHE A 221 1.65 -0.38 14.67
CA PHE A 221 1.85 1.07 14.52
C PHE A 221 0.97 1.92 15.46
N VAL A 222 0.36 1.30 16.47
CA VAL A 222 -0.46 1.96 17.50
C VAL A 222 0.11 1.64 18.89
N GLY A 223 -0.04 2.56 19.85
CA GLY A 223 0.31 2.32 21.26
C GLY A 223 -0.44 1.10 21.80
N ARG A 224 0.17 0.31 22.69
CA ARG A 224 -0.47 -0.92 23.20
C ARG A 224 -1.74 -0.58 23.98
N ASP A 225 -1.65 0.39 24.88
CA ASP A 225 -2.78 0.80 25.73
C ASP A 225 -3.89 1.45 24.90
N ASP A 226 -3.51 2.32 23.96
CA ASP A 226 -4.45 2.90 22.99
C ASP A 226 -5.14 1.83 22.16
N LEU A 227 -4.40 0.83 21.67
CA LEU A 227 -4.95 -0.27 20.88
C LEU A 227 -5.95 -1.09 21.69
N ILE A 228 -5.65 -1.39 22.97
CA ILE A 228 -6.58 -2.09 23.87
C ILE A 228 -7.86 -1.28 24.02
N LYS A 229 -7.75 0.04 24.20
CA LYS A 229 -8.89 0.95 24.31
C LYS A 229 -9.73 0.95 23.03
N VAL A 230 -9.10 1.04 21.86
CA VAL A 230 -9.77 0.99 20.54
C VAL A 230 -10.51 -0.34 20.35
N ILE A 231 -9.84 -1.47 20.62
CA ILE A 231 -10.45 -2.80 20.49
C ILE A 231 -11.66 -2.91 21.42
N LYS A 232 -11.55 -2.43 22.67
CA LYS A 232 -12.67 -2.46 23.62
C LYS A 232 -13.87 -1.67 23.11
N LEU A 233 -13.67 -0.46 22.60
CA LEU A 233 -14.75 0.38 22.06
C LEU A 233 -15.41 -0.25 20.83
N LEU A 234 -14.62 -0.76 19.88
CA LEU A 234 -15.13 -1.44 18.70
C LEU A 234 -15.89 -2.72 19.06
N SER A 235 -15.38 -3.52 20.00
CA SER A 235 -16.04 -4.75 20.46
C SER A 235 -17.34 -4.45 21.21
N GLN A 236 -17.38 -3.37 21.99
CA GLN A 236 -18.60 -2.93 22.66
C GLN A 236 -19.67 -2.49 21.64
N ALA A 237 -19.27 -1.77 20.58
CA ALA A 237 -20.17 -1.45 19.48
C ALA A 237 -20.70 -2.71 18.78
N ALA A 238 -19.84 -3.70 18.53
CA ALA A 238 -20.23 -4.98 17.94
C ALA A 238 -21.25 -5.76 18.81
N LEU A 239 -21.03 -5.81 20.14
CA LEU A 239 -21.94 -6.47 21.08
C LEU A 239 -23.34 -5.82 21.10
N ASN A 240 -23.41 -4.52 20.85
CA ASN A 240 -24.66 -3.77 20.80
C ASN A 240 -25.44 -3.98 19.48
N ASN A 241 -24.85 -4.67 18.49
CA ASN A 241 -25.48 -5.04 17.22
C ASN A 241 -25.58 -6.56 17.06
N PRO A 242 -26.45 -7.25 17.83
CA PRO A 242 -26.52 -8.71 17.82
C PRO A 242 -27.07 -9.31 16.51
N ASN A 243 -27.63 -8.49 15.60
CA ASN A 243 -28.24 -8.94 14.35
C ASN A 243 -27.48 -8.44 13.11
N ASP A 244 -27.41 -9.30 12.10
CA ASP A 244 -26.86 -9.09 10.74
C ASP A 244 -27.68 -8.07 9.91
N ASN A 245 -28.05 -6.92 10.51
CA ASN A 245 -28.80 -5.89 9.81
C ASN A 245 -27.89 -5.25 8.75
N ILE A 246 -28.15 -5.57 7.48
CA ILE A 246 -27.50 -4.90 6.36
C ILE A 246 -28.01 -3.45 6.33
N ILE A 247 -27.13 -2.51 6.64
CA ILE A 247 -27.47 -1.09 6.57
C ILE A 247 -27.31 -0.63 5.13
N THR A 248 -28.39 -0.04 4.61
CA THR A 248 -28.45 0.66 3.32
C THR A 248 -28.43 2.17 3.58
N PHE A 249 -27.65 2.89 2.78
CA PHE A 249 -27.60 4.36 2.74
C PHE A 249 -28.25 4.87 1.47
#